data_AF-A0A6I6CZS9-F1
#
_entry.id   AF-A0A6I6CZS9-F1
#
_cell.length_a   1.000
_cell.length_b   1.000
_cell.length_c   1.000
_cell.angle_alpha   90.00
_cell.angle_beta   90.00
_cell.angle_gamma   90.00
#
_symmetry.space_group_name_H-M   'P 1'
#
loop_
_entity.id
_entity.type
_entity.pdbx_description
1 polymer ?
#
loop_
_entity_poly.entity_id
_entity_poly.type
_entity_poly.pdbx_seq_one_letter_code
_entity_poly.pdbx_strand_id
1 'polypeptide(L)'
;MQTYHDDVIDFWANIFRACRLSTTGLDLETFLEAPAQHLERLGLSDAVEMLAGGHLPLLPEQAAVRREIDARFPHAPAINPVPQSAATRAGAFLPPPTFLATAS
;
A
#
# COMPACT_ATOMS: atom_id res chain seq x y z
N MET A 1 -11.95 21.75 -26.70
CA MET A 1 -10.89 20.75 -26.51
C MET A 1 -10.54 20.79 -25.03
N GLN A 2 -11.00 19.81 -24.26
CA GLN A 2 -11.01 19.83 -22.79
C GLN A 2 -10.29 18.59 -22.22
N THR A 3 -9.20 18.17 -22.88
CA THR A 3 -8.52 16.89 -22.63
C THR A 3 -7.81 16.82 -21.28
N TYR A 4 -7.35 17.96 -20.74
CA TYR A 4 -6.69 18.00 -19.43
C TYR A 4 -7.62 17.58 -18.27
N HIS A 5 -8.93 17.79 -18.40
CA HIS A 5 -9.88 17.41 -17.37
C HIS A 5 -10.14 15.91 -17.35
N ASP A 6 -10.15 15.25 -18.51
CA ASP A 6 -10.41 13.82 -18.62
C ASP A 6 -9.31 12.99 -17.98
N ASP A 7 -8.02 13.35 -18.19
CA ASP A 7 -6.89 12.64 -17.58
C ASP A 7 -6.94 12.68 -16.04
N VAL A 8 -7.35 13.82 -15.46
CA VAL A 8 -7.49 14.00 -14.02
C VAL A 8 -8.66 13.19 -13.48
N ILE A 9 -9.79 13.17 -14.21
CA ILE A 9 -10.96 12.37 -13.83
C ILE A 9 -10.60 10.88 -13.88
N ASP A 10 -9.92 10.43 -14.94
CA ASP A 10 -9.51 9.04 -15.11
C ASP A 10 -8.52 8.59 -14.03
N PHE A 11 -7.58 9.46 -13.67
CA PHE A 11 -6.66 9.23 -12.55
C PHE A 11 -7.41 8.98 -11.24
N TRP A 12 -8.33 9.88 -10.88
CA TRP A 12 -9.09 9.74 -9.63
C TRP A 12 -10.08 8.57 -9.69
N ALA A 13 -10.72 8.33 -10.84
CA ALA A 13 -11.58 7.17 -11.05
C ALA A 13 -10.79 5.86 -10.92
N ASN A 14 -9.53 5.84 -11.34
CA ASN A 14 -8.65 4.69 -11.14
C ASN A 14 -8.38 4.42 -9.66
N ILE A 15 -8.09 5.47 -8.88
CA ILE A 15 -7.89 5.36 -7.43
C ILE A 15 -9.17 4.88 -6.74
N PHE A 16 -10.32 5.45 -7.12
CA PHE A 16 -11.63 5.07 -6.60
C PHE A 16 -11.90 3.57 -6.79
N ARG A 17 -11.63 3.04 -8.00
CA ARG A 17 -11.78 1.62 -8.32
C ARG A 17 -10.77 0.75 -7.57
N ALA A 18 -9.51 1.15 -7.54
CA ALA A 18 -8.44 0.40 -6.89
C ALA A 18 -8.70 0.21 -5.39
N CYS A 19 -9.21 1.25 -4.72
CA CYS A 19 -9.59 1.19 -3.31
C CYS A 19 -10.98 0.61 -3.07
N ARG A 20 -11.74 0.26 -4.13
CA ARG A 20 -13.13 -0.23 -4.06
C ARG A 20 -14.06 0.69 -3.24
N LEU A 21 -13.92 2.01 -3.38
CA LEU A 21 -14.63 2.97 -2.52
C LEU A 21 -16.17 2.89 -2.61
N SER A 22 -16.71 2.35 -3.71
CA SER A 22 -18.14 2.08 -3.86
C SER A 22 -18.71 1.17 -2.75
N THR A 23 -17.89 0.32 -2.12
CA THR A 23 -18.35 -0.54 -1.01
C THR A 23 -18.59 0.23 0.29
N THR A 24 -18.17 1.49 0.35
CA THR A 24 -18.39 2.37 1.52
C THR A 24 -19.66 3.21 1.43
N GLY A 25 -20.42 3.07 0.34
CA GLY A 25 -21.57 3.93 0.03
C GLY A 25 -21.20 5.29 -0.59
N LEU A 26 -19.91 5.50 -0.89
CA LEU A 26 -19.42 6.68 -1.61
C LEU A 26 -19.49 6.41 -3.12
N ASP A 27 -20.21 7.26 -3.85
CA ASP A 27 -20.20 7.24 -5.31
C ASP A 27 -19.02 8.04 -5.89
N LEU A 28 -18.77 7.85 -7.20
CA LEU A 28 -17.64 8.48 -7.88
C LEU A 28 -17.81 10.01 -8.00
N GLU A 29 -19.03 10.50 -8.20
CA GLU A 29 -19.30 11.93 -8.39
C GLU A 29 -18.96 12.70 -7.11
N THR A 30 -19.51 12.24 -5.98
CA THR A 30 -19.22 12.75 -4.64
C THR A 30 -17.73 12.65 -4.33
N PHE A 31 -17.08 11.53 -4.69
CA PHE A 31 -15.64 11.37 -4.47
C PHE A 31 -14.81 12.44 -5.22
N LEU A 32 -15.19 12.77 -6.46
CA LEU A 32 -14.46 13.72 -7.30
C LEU A 32 -14.54 15.16 -6.78
N GLU A 33 -15.49 15.50 -5.92
CA GLU A 33 -15.58 16.82 -5.29
C GLU A 33 -14.39 17.09 -4.34
N ALA A 34 -13.93 16.06 -3.62
CA ALA A 34 -12.87 16.19 -2.62
C ALA A 34 -12.06 14.89 -2.42
N PRO A 35 -11.37 14.37 -3.46
CA PRO A 35 -10.83 13.02 -3.46
C PRO A 35 -9.79 12.78 -2.35
N ALA A 36 -8.85 13.72 -2.17
CA ALA A 36 -7.82 13.61 -1.13
C ALA A 36 -8.44 13.57 0.29
N GLN A 37 -9.47 14.37 0.56
CA GLN A 37 -10.15 14.40 1.86
C GLN A 37 -10.89 13.09 2.14
N HIS A 38 -11.53 12.51 1.12
CA HIS A 38 -12.18 11.20 1.26
C HIS A 38 -11.17 10.08 1.58
N LEU A 39 -10.03 10.07 0.89
CA LEU A 39 -8.94 9.12 1.16
C LEU A 39 -8.39 9.29 2.57
N GLU A 40 -8.10 10.53 2.97
CA GLU A 40 -7.62 10.83 4.33
C GLU A 40 -8.60 10.35 5.39
N ARG A 41 -9.89 10.64 5.24
CA ARG A 41 -10.94 10.20 6.17
C ARG A 41 -11.03 8.68 6.27
N LEU A 42 -10.79 7.94 5.19
CA LEU A 42 -10.81 6.48 5.16
C LEU A 42 -9.48 5.82 5.56
N GLY A 43 -8.39 6.58 5.65
CA GLY A 43 -7.08 6.07 6.06
C GLY A 43 -6.26 5.56 4.88
N LEU A 44 -6.51 6.15 3.72
CA LEU A 44 -5.97 5.75 2.43
C LEU A 44 -5.15 6.90 1.80
N SER A 45 -4.57 7.77 2.63
CA SER A 45 -3.80 8.94 2.16
C SER A 45 -2.60 8.55 1.28
N ASP A 46 -2.07 7.34 1.47
CA ASP A 46 -0.97 6.74 0.73
C ASP A 46 -1.42 6.04 -0.57
N ALA A 47 -2.72 5.95 -0.87
CA ALA A 47 -3.22 5.18 -2.00
C ALA A 47 -2.68 5.65 -3.36
N VAL A 48 -2.44 6.97 -3.50
CA VAL A 48 -1.82 7.55 -4.69
C VAL A 48 -0.39 7.05 -4.86
N GLU A 49 0.40 7.07 -3.79
CA GLU A 49 1.80 6.63 -3.80
C GLU A 49 1.91 5.13 -4.04
N MET A 50 1.03 4.32 -3.43
CA MET A 50 0.97 2.88 -3.64
C MET A 50 0.73 2.54 -5.11
N LEU A 51 -0.27 3.17 -5.73
CA LEU A 51 -0.57 2.95 -7.15
C LEU A 51 0.56 3.42 -8.07
N ALA A 52 1.16 4.59 -7.79
CA ALA A 52 2.32 5.08 -8.54
C ALA A 52 3.53 4.13 -8.43
N GLY A 53 3.68 3.46 -7.29
CA GLY A 53 4.69 2.41 -7.08
C GLY A 53 4.35 1.04 -7.70
N GLY A 54 3.20 0.90 -8.36
CA GLY A 54 2.75 -0.37 -8.95
C GLY A 54 2.15 -1.34 -7.94
N HIS A 55 1.77 -0.86 -6.75
CA HIS A 55 1.12 -1.64 -5.71
C HIS A 55 -0.38 -1.36 -5.64
N LEU A 56 -1.16 -2.34 -5.22
CA LEU A 56 -2.57 -2.13 -4.93
C LEU A 56 -2.71 -1.43 -3.57
N PRO A 57 -3.50 -0.35 -3.49
CA PRO A 57 -3.77 0.33 -2.23
C PRO A 57 -4.64 -0.57 -1.33
N LEU A 58 -4.65 -0.25 -0.03
CA LEU A 58 -5.50 -0.94 0.93
C LEU A 58 -6.98 -0.74 0.60
N LEU A 59 -7.79 -1.72 0.98
CA LEU A 59 -9.24 -1.58 1.03
C LEU A 59 -9.65 -0.80 2.30
N PRO A 60 -10.81 -0.13 2.31
CA PRO A 60 -11.30 0.64 3.46
C PRO A 60 -11.31 -0.13 4.79
N GLU A 61 -11.69 -1.42 4.76
CA GLU A 61 -11.67 -2.27 5.95
C GLU A 61 -10.23 -2.54 6.44
N GLN A 62 -9.29 -2.73 5.52
CA GLN A 62 -7.88 -2.94 5.85
C GLN A 62 -7.24 -1.67 6.40
N ALA A 63 -7.60 -0.50 5.85
CA ALA A 63 -7.17 0.80 6.36
C ALA A 63 -7.71 1.07 7.77
N ALA A 64 -8.96 0.67 8.05
CA ALA A 64 -9.52 0.74 9.40
C ALA A 64 -8.73 -0.12 10.39
N VAL A 65 -8.41 -1.37 10.02
CA VAL A 65 -7.58 -2.26 10.85
C VAL A 65 -6.17 -1.70 11.03
N ARG A 66 -5.54 -1.16 9.98
CA ARG A 66 -4.23 -0.51 10.06
C ARG A 66 -4.25 0.62 11.08
N ARG A 67 -5.24 1.51 11.03
CA ARG A 67 -5.38 2.61 12.01
C ARG A 67 -5.53 2.11 13.44
N GLU A 68 -6.30 1.05 13.67
CA GLU A 68 -6.44 0.46 14.99
C GLU A 68 -5.10 -0.07 15.51
N ILE A 69 -4.35 -0.78 14.65
CA ILE A 69 -3.01 -1.28 14.95
C ILE A 69 -2.07 -0.11 15.28
N ASP A 70 -2.04 0.92 14.45
CA ASP A 70 -1.14 2.07 14.64
C ASP A 70 -1.49 2.86 15.90
N ALA A 71 -2.78 2.98 16.24
CA ALA A 71 -3.23 3.60 17.49
C ALA A 71 -2.85 2.77 18.73
N ARG A 72 -2.91 1.43 18.61
CA ARG A 72 -2.56 0.50 19.70
C ARG A 72 -1.05 0.34 19.89
N PHE A 73 -0.31 0.44 18.80
CA PHE A 73 1.14 0.31 18.76
C PHE A 73 1.74 1.54 18.06
N PRO A 74 1.72 2.71 18.71
CA PRO A 74 2.35 3.90 18.14
C PRO A 74 3.81 3.57 17.84
N HIS A 75 4.17 3.53 16.55
CA HIS A 75 5.56 3.35 16.19
C HIS A 75 6.37 4.49 16.81
N ALA A 76 7.43 4.17 17.55
CA ALA A 76 8.45 5.17 17.87
C ALA A 76 8.92 5.78 16.54
N PRO A 77 9.20 7.10 16.48
CA PRO A 77 9.67 7.73 15.25
C PRO A 77 10.88 6.92 14.75
N ALA A 78 10.87 6.56 13.46
CA ALA A 78 11.95 5.84 12.84
C ALA A 78 13.22 6.70 12.89
N ILE A 79 14.00 6.59 13.97
CA ILE A 79 15.37 7.06 14.01
C ILE A 79 16.18 6.04 13.20
N ASN A 80 16.17 6.21 11.88
CA ASN A 80 17.30 6.03 10.95
C ASN A 80 16.78 5.84 9.51
N PRO A 81 17.31 6.58 8.52
CA PRO A 81 17.22 6.13 7.13
C PRO A 81 18.08 4.88 7.02
N VAL A 82 17.48 3.75 6.68
CA VAL A 82 18.25 2.57 6.28
C VAL A 82 18.98 2.95 4.99
N PRO A 83 20.32 3.01 4.95
CA PRO A 83 21.00 3.10 3.67
C PRO A 83 20.67 1.81 2.91
N GLN A 84 20.10 1.95 1.72
CA GLN A 84 19.96 0.84 0.79
C GLN A 84 21.37 0.37 0.42
N SER A 85 21.91 -0.56 1.21
CA SER A 85 23.14 -1.24 0.88
C SER A 85 22.83 -2.16 -0.29
N ALA A 86 23.38 -1.83 -1.46
CA ALA A 86 23.34 -2.65 -2.65
C ALA A 86 23.85 -4.06 -2.32
N ALA A 87 22.93 -5.00 -2.10
CA ALA A 87 23.25 -6.40 -1.95
C ALA A 87 23.63 -6.95 -3.33
N THR A 88 24.91 -6.82 -3.67
CA THR A 88 25.55 -7.63 -4.71
C THR A 88 25.25 -9.09 -4.41
N ARG A 89 24.51 -9.71 -5.33
CA ARG A 89 24.19 -11.13 -5.36
C ARG A 89 25.48 -11.95 -5.48
N ALA A 90 26.03 -12.39 -4.36
CA ALA A 90 27.06 -13.43 -4.31
C ALA A 90 26.51 -14.60 -3.48
N GLY A 91 26.29 -15.73 -4.15
CA GLY A 91 25.62 -16.89 -3.60
C GLY A 91 26.30 -17.46 -2.36
N ALA A 92 25.55 -17.57 -1.26
CA ALA A 92 25.85 -18.50 -0.19
C ALA A 92 25.17 -19.84 -0.51
N PHE A 93 25.92 -20.73 -1.16
CA PHE A 93 25.54 -22.13 -1.30
C PHE A 93 25.65 -22.77 0.08
N LEU A 94 24.54 -22.92 0.80
CA LEU A 94 24.49 -23.68 2.04
C LEU A 94 24.69 -25.16 1.69
N PRO A 95 25.66 -25.89 2.28
CA PRO A 95 25.73 -27.33 2.08
C PRO A 95 24.52 -28.00 2.76
N PRO A 96 23.98 -29.09 2.18
CA PRO A 96 22.86 -29.81 2.77
C PRO A 96 23.27 -30.48 4.10
N PRO A 97 22.33 -30.66 5.04
CA PRO A 97 22.62 -31.29 6.32
C PRO A 97 22.91 -32.78 6.14
N THR A 98 24.03 -33.25 6.70
CA THR A 98 24.37 -34.68 6.81
C THR A 98 23.50 -35.33 7.89
N PHE A 99 22.56 -36.20 7.49
CA PHE A 99 21.86 -37.06 8.42
C PHE A 99 22.71 -38.31 8.71
N LEU A 100 23.18 -38.44 9.96
CA LEU A 100 23.82 -39.66 10.46
C LEU A 100 22.75 -40.75 10.62
N ALA A 101 22.71 -41.69 9.68
CA ALA A 101 21.97 -42.93 9.83
C ALA A 101 22.74 -43.83 10.80
N THR A 102 22.22 -43.98 12.03
CA THR A 102 22.56 -45.09 12.91
C THR A 102 21.80 -46.32 12.42
N ALA A 103 22.53 -47.39 12.08
CA ALA A 103 21.99 -48.74 11.99
C ALA A 103 23.05 -49.70 12.54
N SER A 104 22.58 -50.58 13.42
CA SER A 104 23.30 -51.58 14.21
C SER A 104 24.04 -52.63 13.39
#